data_AF-A0A0R1X1L4-F1
#
_entry.id   AF-A0A0R1X1L4-F1
#
_cell.length_a   1.000
_cell.length_b   1.000
_cell.length_c   1.000
_cell.angle_alpha   90.00
_cell.angle_beta   90.00
_cell.angle_gamma   90.00
#
_symmetry.space_group_name_H-M   'P 1'
#
loop_
_entity.id
_entity.type
_entity.pdbx_description
1 polymer ?
#
loop_
_entity_poly.entity_id
_entity_poly.type
_entity_poly.pdbx_seq_one_letter_code
_entity_poly.pdbx_strand_id
1 'polypeptide(L)'
;MYTNLTIFTANIAAGTSAGTGFGGMGMIVMMVILLGVMYFTMMRPQKKQQQKRQEMLNEMKKGDRIVTIGGLHGVIDTINKTDKTVVIDSDGIYLTFNLGAIRTVLPAATATADENQATSANDASATTPDTPNDAAADDKSSDDSKDAQ
;
A
#
# COMPACT_ATOMS: atom_id res chain seq x y z
N MET A 1 -6.72 -33.14 -27.88
CA MET A 1 -7.53 -34.37 -27.69
C MET A 1 -7.99 -34.42 -26.24
N TYR A 2 -9.29 -34.15 -26.06
CA TYR A 2 -10.25 -34.53 -25.00
C TYR A 2 -9.87 -34.32 -23.52
N THR A 3 -10.34 -33.23 -22.92
CA THR A 3 -11.65 -33.11 -22.22
C THR A 3 -11.63 -33.82 -20.87
N ASN A 4 -11.39 -33.06 -19.81
CA ASN A 4 -11.96 -33.31 -18.49
C ASN A 4 -12.43 -31.98 -17.88
N LEU A 5 -13.43 -31.42 -18.56
CA LEU A 5 -14.38 -30.45 -18.03
C LEU A 5 -15.52 -31.26 -17.41
N THR A 6 -15.38 -31.65 -16.14
CA THR A 6 -16.49 -32.16 -15.34
C THR A 6 -16.79 -31.12 -14.28
N ILE A 7 -17.85 -30.38 -14.58
CA ILE A 7 -18.58 -29.44 -13.76
C ILE A 7 -18.82 -30.07 -12.38
N PHE A 8 -18.11 -29.58 -11.36
CA PHE A 8 -18.49 -29.81 -9.97
C PHE A 8 -19.52 -28.74 -9.60
N THR A 9 -20.77 -29.05 -9.90
CA THR A 9 -21.95 -28.38 -9.34
C THR A 9 -22.01 -28.67 -7.84
N ALA A 10 -21.20 -27.95 -7.06
CA ALA A 10 -21.50 -27.70 -5.67
C ALA A 10 -22.57 -26.61 -5.63
N ASN A 11 -23.76 -27.06 -5.25
CA ASN A 11 -24.92 -26.25 -4.91
C ASN A 11 -24.51 -25.11 -3.95
N ILE A 12 -24.22 -23.93 -4.48
CA ILE A 12 -24.24 -22.69 -3.70
C ILE A 12 -25.71 -22.43 -3.43
N ALA A 13 -26.20 -23.05 -2.36
CA ALA A 13 -27.38 -22.61 -1.66
C ALA A 13 -27.13 -21.14 -1.28
N ALA A 14 -27.86 -20.27 -1.97
CA ALA A 14 -27.91 -18.85 -1.73
C ALA A 14 -28.19 -18.59 -0.25
N GLY A 15 -27.18 -18.07 0.43
CA GLY A 15 -27.23 -17.67 1.84
C GLY A 15 -26.53 -16.34 2.05
N THR A 16 -26.66 -15.40 1.12
CA THR A 16 -26.40 -13.98 1.39
C THR A 16 -27.72 -13.23 1.27
N SER A 17 -28.45 -13.21 2.39
CA SER A 17 -29.61 -12.38 2.59
C SER A 17 -29.17 -10.92 2.68
N ALA A 18 -29.11 -10.25 1.53
CA ALA A 18 -29.10 -8.81 1.42
C ALA A 18 -30.30 -8.38 0.56
N GLY A 19 -31.34 -7.86 1.22
CA GLY A 19 -32.37 -7.04 0.60
C GLY A 19 -33.46 -7.78 -0.18
N THR A 20 -34.48 -8.23 0.54
CA THR A 20 -35.80 -8.57 -0.02
C THR A 20 -36.40 -7.35 -0.74
N GLY A 21 -36.72 -7.49 -2.03
CA GLY A 21 -37.77 -6.71 -2.69
C GLY A 21 -37.34 -5.59 -3.63
N PHE A 22 -36.72 -5.92 -4.77
CA PHE A 22 -36.72 -5.05 -5.96
C PHE A 22 -36.82 -5.95 -7.20
N GLY A 23 -37.93 -5.87 -7.95
CA GLY A 23 -38.20 -6.73 -9.13
C GLY A 23 -37.10 -6.67 -10.19
N GLY A 24 -37.14 -7.53 -11.22
CA GLY A 24 -36.03 -7.73 -12.17
C GLY A 24 -35.38 -6.45 -12.74
N MET A 25 -36.12 -5.34 -12.86
CA MET A 25 -35.57 -4.03 -13.22
C MET A 25 -34.79 -3.35 -12.08
N GLY A 26 -35.27 -3.45 -10.84
CA GLY A 26 -34.56 -2.98 -9.65
C GLY A 26 -33.28 -3.78 -9.36
N MET A 27 -33.25 -5.09 -9.68
CA MET A 27 -32.02 -5.88 -9.64
C MET A 27 -30.96 -5.40 -10.66
N ILE A 28 -31.38 -5.07 -11.89
CA ILE A 28 -30.47 -4.50 -12.92
C ILE A 28 -29.94 -3.14 -12.46
N VAL A 29 -30.80 -2.27 -11.93
CA VAL A 29 -30.39 -0.97 -11.39
C VAL A 29 -29.40 -1.13 -10.23
N MET A 30 -29.62 -2.07 -9.31
CA MET A 30 -28.69 -2.34 -8.20
C MET A 30 -27.33 -2.87 -8.68
N MET A 31 -27.32 -3.76 -9.68
CA MET A 31 -26.10 -4.27 -10.32
C MET A 31 -25.29 -3.16 -11.00
N VAL A 32 -25.97 -2.27 -11.74
CA VAL A 32 -25.33 -1.13 -12.40
C VAL A 32 -24.80 -0.12 -11.38
N ILE A 33 -25.50 0.10 -10.27
CA ILE A 33 -25.04 0.96 -9.16
C ILE A 33 -23.78 0.37 -8.52
N LEU A 34 -23.76 -0.93 -8.21
CA LEU A 34 -22.60 -1.59 -7.62
C LEU A 34 -21.37 -1.52 -8.54
N LEU A 35 -21.55 -1.85 -9.82
CA LEU A 35 -20.50 -1.74 -10.84
C LEU A 35 -20.05 -0.28 -11.03
N GLY A 36 -21.00 0.65 -11.00
CA GLY A 36 -20.74 2.09 -11.13
C GLY A 36 -19.92 2.64 -9.97
N VAL A 37 -20.27 2.28 -8.73
CA VAL A 37 -19.54 2.70 -7.53
C VAL A 37 -18.14 2.11 -7.55
N MET A 38 -17.98 0.80 -7.74
CA MET A 38 -16.66 0.15 -7.74
C MET A 38 -15.73 0.72 -8.82
N TYR A 39 -16.25 0.96 -10.04
CA TYR A 39 -15.49 1.60 -11.11
C TYR A 39 -15.11 3.05 -10.75
N PHE A 40 -16.04 3.82 -10.19
CA PHE A 40 -15.80 5.21 -9.84
C PHE A 40 -14.77 5.37 -8.72
N THR A 41 -14.83 4.55 -7.67
CA THR A 41 -13.86 4.60 -6.56
C THR A 41 -12.47 4.10 -6.93
N MET A 42 -12.32 3.18 -7.90
CA MET A 42 -10.99 2.67 -8.31
C MET A 42 -10.33 3.52 -9.40
N MET A 43 -11.10 4.04 -10.36
CA MET A 43 -10.57 4.78 -11.51
C MET A 43 -10.00 6.15 -11.12
N ARG A 44 -10.59 6.80 -10.10
CA ARG A 44 -10.20 8.13 -9.62
C ARG A 44 -8.84 8.16 -8.90
N PRO A 45 -8.50 7.23 -7.98
CA PRO A 45 -7.20 7.21 -7.31
C PRO A 45 -6.07 6.70 -8.21
N GLN A 46 -6.32 5.72 -9.08
CA GLN A 46 -5.25 5.11 -9.90
C GLN A 46 -4.59 6.11 -10.85
N LYS A 47 -5.38 6.93 -11.56
CA LYS A 47 -4.85 7.94 -12.48
C LYS A 47 -3.98 8.98 -11.77
N LYS A 48 -4.38 9.42 -10.58
CA LYS A 48 -3.62 10.40 -9.79
C LYS A 48 -2.26 9.85 -9.34
N GLN A 49 -2.18 8.57 -8.96
CA GLN A 49 -0.92 7.95 -8.56
C GLN A 49 0.03 7.78 -9.75
N GLN A 50 -0.49 7.39 -10.92
CA GLN A 50 0.30 7.29 -12.15
C GLN A 50 0.79 8.66 -12.63
N GLN A 51 -0.07 9.69 -12.59
CA GLN A 51 0.29 11.06 -12.95
C GLN A 51 1.39 11.62 -12.05
N LYS A 52 1.22 11.52 -10.72
CA LYS A 52 2.26 11.93 -9.75
C LYS A 52 3.59 11.22 -9.99
N ARG A 53 3.55 9.92 -10.33
CA ARG A 53 4.76 9.16 -10.64
C ARG A 53 5.43 9.66 -11.92
N GLN A 54 4.64 9.93 -12.95
CA GLN A 54 5.12 10.46 -14.23
C GLN A 54 5.69 11.88 -14.06
N GLU A 55 5.04 12.73 -13.27
CA GLU A 55 5.49 14.08 -12.93
C GLU A 55 6.84 14.05 -12.20
N MET A 56 6.97 13.24 -11.13
CA MET A 56 8.25 13.06 -10.45
C MET A 56 9.36 12.62 -11.41
N LEU A 57 9.07 11.69 -12.34
CA LEU A 57 10.02 11.22 -13.35
C LEU A 57 10.41 12.31 -14.36
N ASN A 58 9.51 13.25 -14.64
CA ASN A 58 9.75 14.36 -15.55
C ASN A 58 10.55 15.49 -14.88
N GLU A 59 10.37 15.68 -13.58
CA GLU A 59 11.03 16.71 -12.78
C GLU A 59 12.48 16.37 -12.41
N MET A 60 12.89 15.09 -12.53
CA MET A 60 14.25 14.66 -12.23
C MET A 60 15.27 15.31 -13.18
N LYS A 61 16.39 15.78 -12.61
CA LYS A 61 17.49 16.40 -13.34
C LYS A 61 18.80 15.68 -13.04
N LYS A 62 19.77 15.89 -13.93
CA LYS A 62 21.15 15.47 -13.67
C LYS A 62 21.65 16.16 -12.40
N GLY A 63 22.30 15.40 -11.52
CA GLY A 63 22.77 15.86 -10.22
C GLY A 63 21.79 15.66 -9.06
N ASP A 64 20.54 15.27 -9.31
CA ASP A 64 19.62 14.97 -8.21
C ASP A 64 20.04 13.70 -7.47
N ARG A 65 19.91 13.74 -6.15
CA ARG A 65 20.07 12.55 -5.31
C ARG A 65 18.81 11.72 -5.41
N ILE A 66 18.94 10.42 -5.62
CA ILE A 66 17.79 9.53 -5.75
C ILE A 66 17.92 8.35 -4.81
N VAL A 67 16.76 7.78 -4.49
CA VAL A 67 16.65 6.50 -3.80
C VAL A 67 15.85 5.57 -4.71
N THR A 68 16.46 4.44 -5.05
CA THR A 68 15.80 3.39 -5.83
C THR A 68 14.86 2.56 -4.96
N ILE A 69 14.03 1.71 -5.57
CA ILE A 69 13.12 0.81 -4.84
C ILE A 69 13.88 -0.15 -3.91
N GLY A 70 15.11 -0.55 -4.28
CA GLY A 70 15.96 -1.41 -3.46
C GLY A 70 16.70 -0.69 -2.33
N GLY A 71 16.45 0.61 -2.14
CA GLY A 71 17.16 1.41 -1.13
C GLY A 71 18.57 1.82 -1.55
N LEU A 72 18.96 1.65 -2.82
CA LEU A 72 20.24 2.17 -3.31
C LEU A 72 20.15 3.69 -3.45
N HIS A 73 21.10 4.37 -2.81
CA HIS A 73 21.29 5.82 -2.86
C HIS A 73 22.34 6.15 -3.91
N GLY A 74 22.10 7.20 -4.69
CA GLY A 74 23.08 7.66 -5.66
C GLY A 74 22.71 9.00 -6.25
N VAL A 75 23.50 9.45 -7.22
CA VAL A 75 23.29 10.71 -7.93
C VAL A 75 23.03 10.42 -9.40
N ILE A 76 22.09 11.13 -10.01
CA ILE A 76 21.83 11.00 -11.44
C ILE A 76 22.98 11.59 -12.25
N ASP A 77 23.66 10.77 -13.04
CA ASP A 77 24.67 11.23 -14.00
C ASP A 77 24.02 11.62 -15.35
N THR A 78 23.25 10.68 -15.92
CA THR A 78 22.68 10.84 -17.26
C THR A 78 21.28 10.26 -17.34
N ILE A 79 20.35 10.99 -17.98
CA ILE A 79 18.95 10.58 -18.16
C ILE A 79 18.71 10.36 -19.64
N ASN A 80 18.22 9.16 -20.00
CA ASN A 80 17.85 8.81 -21.36
C ASN A 80 16.32 8.64 -21.47
N LYS A 81 15.63 9.70 -21.91
CA LYS A 81 14.16 9.75 -21.96
C LYS A 81 13.56 8.85 -23.04
N THR A 82 14.29 8.59 -24.13
CA THR A 82 13.85 7.72 -25.24
C THR A 82 13.70 6.28 -24.77
N ASP A 83 14.73 5.76 -24.11
CA ASP A 83 14.80 4.36 -23.67
C ASP A 83 14.26 4.15 -22.25
N LYS A 84 13.81 5.22 -21.59
CA LYS A 84 13.36 5.22 -20.18
C LYS A 84 14.41 4.65 -19.23
N THR A 85 15.67 4.99 -19.46
CA THR A 85 16.81 4.60 -18.61
C THR A 85 17.52 5.80 -18.00
N VAL A 86 18.17 5.56 -16.87
CA VAL A 86 18.92 6.55 -16.10
C VAL A 86 20.20 5.91 -15.59
N VAL A 87 21.31 6.60 -15.79
CA VAL A 87 22.62 6.22 -15.25
C VAL A 87 22.79 6.91 -13.91
N ILE A 88 23.01 6.11 -12.88
CA ILE A 88 23.20 6.55 -11.50
C ILE A 88 24.65 6.27 -11.14
N ASP A 89 25.29 7.25 -10.51
CA ASP A 89 26.58 7.08 -9.85
C ASP A 89 26.34 6.72 -8.38
N SER A 90 26.82 5.55 -7.98
CA SER A 90 26.85 5.06 -6.61
C SER A 90 28.28 4.68 -6.29
N ASP A 91 28.92 5.46 -5.41
CA ASP A 91 30.30 5.23 -4.94
C ASP A 91 31.34 5.06 -6.08
N GLY A 92 31.18 5.80 -7.18
CA GLY A 92 32.08 5.75 -8.34
C GLY A 92 31.77 4.63 -9.34
N ILE A 93 30.66 3.91 -9.14
CA ILE A 93 30.15 2.89 -10.07
C ILE A 93 28.95 3.45 -10.81
N TYR A 94 29.05 3.50 -12.13
CA TYR A 94 27.96 3.91 -13.02
C TYR A 94 27.08 2.70 -13.36
N LEU A 95 25.83 2.77 -12.91
CA LEU A 95 24.83 1.72 -13.10
C LEU A 95 23.63 2.26 -13.87
N THR A 96 23.20 1.52 -14.90
CA THR A 96 22.02 1.86 -15.68
C THR A 96 20.78 1.21 -15.06
N PHE A 97 19.83 2.04 -14.65
CA PHE A 97 18.53 1.62 -14.14
C PHE A 97 17.41 2.08 -15.07
N ASN A 98 16.24 1.47 -14.92
CA ASN A 98 15.03 1.99 -15.54
C ASN A 98 14.51 3.21 -14.75
N LEU A 99 13.92 4.19 -15.44
CA LEU A 99 13.26 5.33 -14.80
C LEU A 99 12.22 4.88 -13.76
N GLY A 100 11.46 3.82 -14.05
CA GLY A 100 10.48 3.25 -13.13
C GLY A 100 11.07 2.64 -11.85
N ALA A 101 12.39 2.50 -11.74
CA ALA A 101 13.07 2.00 -10.55
C ALA A 101 13.36 3.08 -9.49
N ILE A 102 13.19 4.38 -9.82
CA ILE A 102 13.41 5.47 -8.89
C ILE A 102 12.16 5.67 -8.01
N ARG A 103 12.31 5.54 -6.70
CA ARG A 103 11.24 5.68 -5.72
C ARG A 103 11.09 7.13 -5.25
N THR A 104 12.20 7.81 -5.02
CA THR A 104 12.22 9.17 -4.47
C THR A 104 13.38 9.96 -5.05
N VAL A 105 13.16 11.27 -5.23
CA VAL A 105 14.13 12.22 -5.77
C VAL A 105 14.29 13.33 -4.74
N LEU A 106 15.53 13.59 -4.38
CA LEU A 106 15.97 14.67 -3.52
C LEU A 106 16.77 15.65 -4.38
N PRO A 107 16.21 16.81 -4.73
CA PRO A 107 16.90 17.78 -5.56
C PRO A 107 18.20 18.24 -4.90
N ALA A 108 19.28 18.34 -5.68
CA ALA A 108 20.56 18.83 -5.19
C ALA A 108 20.51 20.35 -4.99
N ALA A 109 20.11 20.76 -3.78
CA ALA A 109 20.37 22.07 -3.18
C ALA A 109 20.21 23.30 -4.11
N THR A 110 19.01 23.48 -4.65
CA THR A 110 18.36 24.81 -4.83
C THR A 110 16.85 24.59 -4.83
N ALA A 111 16.27 24.39 -3.66
CA ALA A 111 14.85 24.57 -3.43
C ALA A 111 14.72 25.09 -2.01
N THR A 112 14.47 26.40 -1.94
CA THR A 112 13.86 27.08 -0.81
C THR A 112 12.73 26.21 -0.25
N ALA A 113 12.67 26.19 1.08
CA ALA A 113 11.59 25.63 1.86
C ALA A 113 10.22 25.93 1.23
N ASP A 114 9.48 24.88 0.89
CA ASP A 114 8.02 24.94 0.99
C ASP A 114 7.57 23.68 1.75
N GLU A 115 7.24 23.97 2.99
CA GLU A 115 6.70 23.10 4.00
C GLU A 115 5.25 22.79 3.61
N ASN A 116 4.96 21.56 3.19
CA ASN A 116 3.62 21.03 3.42
C ASN A 116 3.63 19.51 3.57
N GLN A 117 4.19 19.07 4.70
CA GLN A 117 3.87 17.79 5.32
C GLN A 117 3.37 18.07 6.74
N ALA A 118 2.11 18.47 6.86
CA ALA A 118 1.27 18.26 8.03
C ALA A 118 -0.14 17.98 7.48
N THR A 119 -0.63 16.74 7.49
CA THR A 119 -1.41 16.25 8.63
C THR A 119 -1.45 14.72 8.57
N SER A 120 -0.61 14.07 9.37
CA SER A 120 -1.00 12.82 10.04
C SER A 120 -1.48 13.22 11.43
N ALA A 121 -2.79 13.24 11.62
CA ALA A 121 -3.37 13.22 12.95
C ALA A 121 -3.39 11.76 13.40
N ASN A 122 -2.37 11.37 14.15
CA ASN A 122 -2.45 10.24 15.07
C ASN A 122 -3.13 10.80 16.33
N ASP A 123 -4.45 10.71 16.40
CA ASP A 123 -5.16 10.76 17.67
C ASP A 123 -5.49 9.33 18.08
N ALA A 124 -5.17 9.04 19.32
CA ALA A 124 -5.23 7.75 19.94
C ALA A 124 -6.70 7.35 20.16
N SER A 125 -7.09 6.21 19.59
CA SER A 125 -8.07 5.35 20.24
C SER A 125 -7.62 3.91 20.08
N ALA A 126 -6.54 3.58 20.80
CA ALA A 126 -6.26 2.23 21.23
C ALA A 126 -6.94 2.07 22.60
N THR A 127 -8.15 1.54 22.60
CA THR A 127 -8.79 1.01 23.82
C THR A 127 -8.75 -0.51 23.73
N THR A 128 -8.14 -1.10 24.77
CA THR A 128 -8.17 -2.51 25.21
C THR A 128 -7.56 -3.57 24.29
N PRO A 129 -6.26 -3.85 24.45
CA PRO A 129 -5.74 -5.21 24.41
C PRO A 129 -5.98 -5.86 25.78
N ASP A 130 -7.04 -6.63 25.93
CA ASP A 130 -7.13 -7.64 26.99
C ASP A 130 -7.80 -8.87 26.37
N THR A 131 -6.97 -9.69 25.73
CA THR A 131 -7.22 -11.13 25.60
C THR A 131 -6.81 -11.72 26.95
N PRO A 132 -7.74 -12.22 27.78
CA PRO A 132 -7.38 -13.05 28.91
C PRO A 132 -6.82 -14.36 28.35
N ASN A 133 -5.49 -14.42 28.23
CA ASN A 133 -4.78 -15.66 28.05
C ASN A 133 -4.80 -16.36 29.41
N ASP A 134 -5.79 -17.24 29.59
CA ASP A 134 -5.86 -18.21 30.67
C ASP A 134 -4.63 -19.12 30.59
N ALA A 135 -3.54 -18.65 31.19
CA ALA A 135 -2.39 -19.45 31.51
C ALA A 135 -2.74 -20.29 32.75
N ALA A 136 -2.87 -21.58 32.46
CA ALA A 136 -2.73 -22.72 33.34
C ALA A 136 -1.99 -22.45 34.66
N ALA A 137 -2.64 -22.89 35.74
CA ALA A 137 -2.17 -23.84 36.75
C ALA A 137 -0.76 -23.70 37.36
N ASP A 138 -0.75 -23.91 38.68
CA ASP A 138 0.39 -24.26 39.54
C ASP A 138 1.46 -23.17 39.75
N ASP A 139 1.55 -22.62 40.96
CA ASP A 139 2.48 -23.17 41.95
C ASP A 139 2.41 -22.36 43.27
N LYS A 140 2.69 -23.08 44.34
CA LYS A 140 2.61 -22.71 45.76
C LYS A 140 3.35 -21.43 46.12
N SER A 141 2.73 -20.63 46.99
CA SER A 141 3.44 -20.04 48.12
C SER A 141 2.48 -19.88 49.30
N SER A 142 2.42 -20.93 50.10
CA SER A 142 1.96 -20.89 51.48
C SER A 142 3.18 -21.11 52.37
N ASP A 143 4.08 -20.13 52.43
CA ASP A 143 5.09 -20.03 53.48
C ASP A 143 5.75 -18.65 53.39
N ASP A 144 5.29 -17.69 54.17
CA ASP A 144 6.28 -16.97 54.96
C ASP A 144 5.71 -16.54 56.29
N SER A 145 6.51 -16.88 57.27
CA SER A 145 6.40 -16.64 58.67
C SER A 145 6.67 -15.17 59.02
N LYS A 146 6.20 -14.81 60.21
CA LYS A 146 6.84 -13.89 61.17
C LYS A 146 6.53 -12.38 61.15
N ASP A 147 6.10 -11.99 62.35
CA ASP A 147 6.49 -10.79 63.10
C ASP A 147 5.88 -9.45 62.67
N ALA A 148 4.90 -8.94 63.43
CA ALA A 148 5.18 -8.01 64.54
C ALA A 148 3.92 -7.24 64.99
N GLN A 149 3.63 -7.40 66.29
CA GLN A 149 2.79 -6.58 67.18
C GLN A 149 1.27 -6.62 67.04
#